data_AF-A0A7S9KQX8-F1
#
_entry.id   AF-A0A7S9KQX8-F1
#
_cell.length_a   1.000
_cell.length_b   1.000
_cell.length_c   1.000
_cell.angle_alpha   90.00
_cell.angle_beta   90.00
_cell.angle_gamma   90.00
#
_symmetry.space_group_name_H-M   'P 1'
#
loop_
_entity.id
_entity.type
_entity.pdbx_description
1 polymer ?
#
loop_
_entity_poly.entity_id
_entity_poly.type
_entity_poly.pdbx_seq_one_letter_code
_entity_poly.pdbx_strand_id
1 'polypeptide(L)'
;MHELFLTALVEDSDFEAAIAFLCGFCDIRLPWEKVDRVLYFQGPPQPTGITNQSSIQKRFMRKDTALLWKELHQSLSRQSCILQARYEVDKDLDLEPTGSPMDLDNLEGVLRWADFPDPPHGRPLITQRKTVEIWEQENLPSILRDNNFRFKTEVLEESYYFFRGDVKFRLLRHLFTRGIEDYTPLEARGGQQPTPATMLPAWEAITPVDSQKRWFLLVERHVVQDNNPDEIRKAQDQLLAVRAELEGAFEFRAIDRKVHDTRIAQQQQGIQALPQKVMLGKT
;
A
#
# COMPACT_ATOMS: atom_id res chain seq x y z
N MET A 1 9.80 -8.30 6.88
CA MET A 1 10.65 -7.24 6.29
C MET A 1 10.26 -5.92 6.91
N HIS A 2 11.23 -5.07 7.24
CA HIS A 2 11.00 -3.73 7.77
C HIS A 2 11.30 -2.68 6.70
N GLU A 3 10.36 -1.80 6.44
CA GLU A 3 10.49 -0.67 5.52
C GLU A 3 10.77 0.60 6.34
N LEU A 4 11.84 1.31 6.01
CA LEU A 4 12.17 2.62 6.56
C LEU A 4 12.20 3.63 5.43
N PHE A 5 11.60 4.80 5.62
CA PHE A 5 11.58 5.81 4.57
C PHE A 5 11.51 7.25 5.08
N LEU A 6 12.06 8.14 4.27
CA LEU A 6 11.90 9.58 4.36
C LEU A 6 10.90 10.06 3.31
N THR A 7 10.18 11.14 3.59
CA THR A 7 9.22 11.73 2.65
C THR A 7 9.54 13.19 2.37
N ALA A 8 9.55 13.57 1.10
CA ALA A 8 9.55 14.95 0.63
C ALA A 8 8.45 15.13 -0.42
N LEU A 9 8.03 16.38 -0.62
CA LEU A 9 7.08 16.75 -1.67
C LEU A 9 7.82 17.49 -2.78
N VAL A 10 7.45 17.19 -4.03
CA VAL A 10 7.96 17.86 -5.22
C VAL A 10 6.76 18.43 -5.97
N GLU A 11 6.80 19.72 -6.24
CA GLU A 11 5.75 20.39 -7.02
C GLU A 11 5.80 19.92 -8.49
N ASP A 12 4.66 19.89 -9.17
CA ASP A 12 4.56 19.40 -10.55
C ASP A 12 5.47 20.19 -11.51
N SER A 13 5.66 21.50 -11.26
CA SER A 13 6.57 22.35 -12.02
C SER A 13 8.04 21.96 -11.90
N ASP A 14 8.42 21.33 -10.79
CA ASP A 14 9.80 20.95 -10.48
C ASP A 14 10.06 19.47 -10.78
N PHE A 15 9.08 18.74 -11.31
CA PHE A 15 9.16 17.31 -11.54
C PHE A 15 10.35 16.93 -12.44
N GLU A 16 10.48 17.54 -13.61
CA GLU A 16 11.58 17.27 -14.55
C GLU A 16 12.97 17.58 -13.94
N ALA A 17 13.05 18.66 -13.14
CA ALA A 17 14.28 19.01 -12.44
C ALA A 17 14.62 17.96 -11.36
N ALA A 18 13.61 17.46 -10.63
CA ALA A 18 13.79 16.39 -9.65
C ALA A 18 14.22 15.07 -10.30
N ILE A 19 13.64 14.68 -11.44
CA ILE A 19 14.07 13.51 -12.22
C ILE A 19 15.53 13.66 -12.63
N ALA A 20 15.89 14.79 -13.27
CA ALA A 20 17.25 15.04 -13.73
C ALA A 20 18.27 15.03 -12.58
N PHE A 21 17.92 15.66 -11.45
CA PHE A 21 18.75 15.66 -10.25
C PHE A 21 18.96 14.23 -9.73
N LEU A 22 17.89 13.44 -9.58
CA LEU A 22 17.99 12.07 -9.06
C LEU A 22 18.73 11.15 -10.03
N CYS A 23 18.58 11.32 -11.34
CA CYS A 23 19.41 10.64 -12.34
C CYS A 23 20.90 10.91 -12.12
N GLY A 24 21.29 12.19 -12.00
CA GLY A 24 22.68 12.56 -11.73
C GLY A 24 23.18 12.07 -10.36
N PHE A 25 22.33 12.16 -9.33
CA PHE A 25 22.66 11.76 -7.96
C PHE A 25 22.84 10.24 -7.80
N CYS A 26 22.04 9.45 -8.52
CA CYS A 26 22.11 7.99 -8.52
C CYS A 26 23.04 7.42 -9.60
N ASP A 27 23.66 8.26 -10.42
CA ASP A 27 24.48 7.85 -11.58
C ASP A 27 23.71 6.92 -12.55
N ILE A 28 22.44 7.26 -12.81
CA ILE A 28 21.60 6.55 -13.77
C ILE A 28 21.19 7.47 -14.92
N ARG A 29 21.10 6.92 -16.13
CA ARG A 29 20.74 7.70 -17.32
C ARG A 29 19.25 8.02 -17.42
N LEU A 30 18.41 7.06 -17.03
CA LEU A 30 16.95 7.16 -17.07
C LEU A 30 16.35 6.45 -15.85
N PRO A 31 15.28 6.99 -15.26
CA PRO A 31 14.55 6.30 -14.20
C PRO A 31 13.82 5.07 -14.76
N TRP A 32 13.51 4.13 -13.87
CA TRP A 32 12.56 3.08 -14.20
C TRP A 32 11.14 3.59 -13.91
N GLU A 33 10.39 3.86 -14.97
CA GLU A 33 8.99 4.24 -14.90
C GLU A 33 8.08 3.01 -14.76
N LYS A 34 7.06 3.12 -13.90
CA LYS A 34 6.07 2.08 -13.68
C LYS A 34 4.71 2.68 -13.38
N VAL A 35 3.65 2.06 -13.88
CA VAL A 35 2.27 2.31 -13.44
C VAL A 35 1.70 1.05 -12.84
N ASP A 36 1.20 1.15 -11.61
CA ASP A 36 0.50 0.05 -10.94
C ASP A 36 -0.98 0.39 -10.76
N ARG A 37 -1.87 -0.52 -11.12
CA ARG A 37 -3.25 -0.54 -10.63
C ARG A 37 -3.28 -1.11 -9.22
N VAL A 38 -3.69 -0.30 -8.27
CA VAL A 38 -3.73 -0.67 -6.84
C VAL A 38 -5.19 -0.84 -6.40
N LEU A 39 -5.57 -2.09 -6.11
CA LEU A 39 -6.86 -2.43 -5.54
C LEU A 39 -6.75 -2.50 -4.01
N TYR A 40 -7.63 -1.79 -3.30
CA TYR A 40 -7.69 -1.81 -1.84
C TYR A 40 -8.82 -2.71 -1.35
N PHE A 41 -8.49 -3.62 -0.46
CA PHE A 41 -9.42 -4.57 0.14
C PHE A 41 -9.48 -4.40 1.64
N GLN A 42 -10.68 -4.13 2.16
CA GLN A 42 -10.95 -4.01 3.58
C GLN A 42 -11.11 -5.41 4.20
N GLY A 43 -10.33 -5.70 5.24
CA GLY A 43 -10.47 -6.94 6.01
C GLY A 43 -11.81 -7.09 6.75
N PRO A 44 -12.14 -8.31 7.18
CA PRO A 44 -13.37 -8.59 7.92
C PRO A 44 -13.41 -7.87 9.28
N PRO A 45 -14.59 -7.52 9.82
CA PRO A 45 -14.70 -6.85 11.12
C PRO A 45 -14.07 -7.64 12.28
N GLN A 46 -14.16 -8.97 12.21
CA GLN A 46 -13.47 -9.88 13.11
C GLN A 46 -12.21 -10.39 12.42
N PRO A 47 -11.00 -10.14 12.98
CA PRO A 47 -9.76 -10.60 12.38
C PRO A 47 -9.66 -12.12 12.47
N THR A 48 -9.61 -12.78 11.32
CA THR A 48 -9.47 -14.24 11.21
C THR A 48 -8.19 -14.67 10.48
N GLY A 49 -7.46 -13.73 9.90
CA GLY A 49 -6.35 -14.01 8.99
C GLY A 49 -6.79 -14.62 7.65
N ILE A 50 -5.81 -15.15 6.90
CA ILE A 50 -6.03 -15.89 5.65
C ILE A 50 -6.17 -17.39 6.00
N THR A 51 -7.39 -17.85 6.24
CA THR A 51 -7.68 -19.24 6.63
C THR A 51 -8.02 -20.11 5.44
N ASN A 52 -8.72 -19.55 4.44
CA ASN A 52 -9.03 -20.25 3.22
C ASN A 52 -7.88 -20.11 2.23
N GLN A 53 -7.30 -21.25 1.84
CA GLN A 53 -6.19 -21.33 0.90
C GLN A 53 -6.54 -22.14 -0.36
N SER A 54 -7.82 -22.36 -0.65
CA SER A 54 -8.27 -23.10 -1.84
C SER A 54 -7.82 -22.43 -3.13
N SER A 55 -7.89 -21.09 -3.15
CA SER A 55 -7.61 -20.26 -4.32
C SER A 55 -6.15 -19.84 -4.42
N ILE A 56 -5.32 -20.26 -3.44
CA ILE A 56 -3.88 -20.07 -3.48
C ILE A 56 -3.28 -21.21 -4.30
N GLN A 57 -2.57 -20.88 -5.38
CA GLN A 57 -1.94 -21.88 -6.23
C GLN A 57 -0.69 -22.50 -5.58
N LYS A 58 -0.90 -23.58 -4.82
CA LYS A 58 0.15 -24.27 -4.07
C LYS A 58 1.25 -24.91 -4.94
N ARG A 59 0.98 -25.15 -6.24
CA ARG A 59 1.90 -25.86 -7.15
C ARG A 59 3.19 -25.09 -7.45
N PHE A 60 3.18 -23.77 -7.30
CA PHE A 60 4.33 -22.90 -7.60
C PHE A 60 4.90 -22.21 -6.36
N MET A 61 4.43 -22.58 -5.16
CA MET A 61 4.87 -21.93 -3.93
C MET A 61 6.30 -22.34 -3.54
N ARG A 62 7.23 -21.40 -3.70
CA ARG A 62 8.58 -21.51 -3.12
C ARG A 62 8.48 -21.48 -1.58
N LYS A 63 9.47 -22.07 -0.90
CA LYS A 63 9.51 -22.13 0.57
C LYS A 63 9.41 -20.74 1.22
N ASP A 64 10.06 -19.74 0.62
CA ASP A 64 10.07 -18.37 1.13
C ASP A 64 8.67 -17.73 1.02
N THR A 65 7.96 -17.96 -0.09
CA THR A 65 6.57 -17.51 -0.28
C THR A 65 5.65 -18.07 0.79
N ALA A 66 5.80 -19.36 1.15
CA ALA A 66 4.99 -19.97 2.20
C ALA A 66 5.22 -19.33 3.58
N LEU A 67 6.44 -18.88 3.88
CA LEU A 67 6.74 -18.14 5.12
C LEU A 67 6.05 -16.78 5.14
N LEU A 68 6.05 -16.06 4.01
CA LEU A 68 5.36 -14.76 3.87
C LEU A 68 3.85 -14.91 4.07
N TRP A 69 3.23 -15.95 3.52
CA TRP A 69 1.82 -16.24 3.76
C TRP A 69 1.50 -16.53 5.22
N LYS A 70 2.38 -17.27 5.91
CA LYS A 70 2.24 -17.54 7.35
C LYS A 70 2.35 -16.27 8.18
N GLU A 71 3.31 -15.41 7.85
CA GLU A 71 3.50 -14.11 8.50
C GLU A 71 2.32 -13.16 8.28
N LEU A 72 1.83 -13.11 7.04
CA LEU A 72 0.64 -12.34 6.68
C LEU A 72 -0.59 -12.85 7.45
N HIS A 73 -0.82 -14.17 7.47
CA HIS A 73 -1.89 -14.78 8.25
C HIS A 73 -1.79 -14.39 9.73
N GLN A 74 -0.62 -14.53 10.35
CA GLN A 74 -0.44 -14.18 11.77
C GLN A 74 -0.76 -12.72 12.06
N SER A 75 -0.38 -11.81 11.17
CA SER A 75 -0.61 -10.37 11.33
C SER A 75 -2.11 -10.03 11.22
N LEU A 76 -2.78 -10.58 10.20
CA LEU A 76 -4.20 -10.36 9.94
C LEU A 76 -5.15 -11.08 10.93
N SER A 77 -4.66 -12.13 11.61
CA SER A 77 -5.39 -12.78 12.71
C SER A 77 -5.43 -11.93 13.99
N ARG A 78 -4.54 -10.94 14.13
CA ARG A 78 -4.50 -10.04 15.30
C ARG A 78 -5.34 -8.79 15.10
N GLN A 79 -5.31 -8.24 13.88
CA GLN A 79 -5.92 -6.97 13.56
C GLN A 79 -6.44 -6.99 12.12
N SER A 80 -7.64 -6.46 11.93
CA SER A 80 -8.18 -6.26 10.60
C SER A 80 -7.56 -5.02 9.97
N CYS A 81 -7.07 -5.17 8.74
CA CYS A 81 -6.38 -4.11 8.01
C CYS A 81 -6.86 -4.05 6.56
N ILE A 82 -6.53 -2.94 5.89
CA ILE A 82 -6.64 -2.81 4.45
C ILE A 82 -5.43 -3.49 3.80
N LEU A 83 -5.69 -4.36 2.82
CA LEU A 83 -4.68 -4.97 1.95
C LEU A 83 -4.69 -4.35 0.56
N GLN A 84 -3.55 -4.44 -0.13
CA GLN A 84 -3.39 -3.99 -1.49
C GLN A 84 -3.11 -5.18 -2.41
N ALA A 85 -3.87 -5.31 -3.50
CA ALA A 85 -3.48 -6.12 -4.65
C ALA A 85 -3.00 -5.16 -5.75
N ARG A 86 -1.76 -5.32 -6.19
CA ARG A 86 -1.11 -4.42 -7.17
C ARG A 86 -0.85 -5.19 -8.46
N TYR A 87 -1.21 -4.59 -9.58
CA TYR A 87 -0.94 -5.13 -10.92
C TYR A 87 -0.21 -4.07 -11.73
N GLU A 88 0.85 -4.47 -12.41
CA GLU A 88 1.52 -3.58 -13.35
C GLU A 88 0.62 -3.37 -14.57
N VAL A 89 0.60 -2.14 -15.08
CA VAL A 89 -0.25 -1.70 -16.18
C VAL A 89 0.64 -1.06 -17.23
N ASP A 90 0.44 -1.45 -18.48
CA ASP A 90 1.10 -0.84 -19.62
C ASP A 90 0.29 0.36 -20.12
N LYS A 91 0.90 1.55 -20.15
CA LYS A 91 0.22 2.80 -20.55
C LYS A 91 -0.32 2.73 -21.97
N ASP A 92 0.42 2.09 -22.88
CA ASP A 92 0.13 2.09 -24.31
C ASP A 92 -0.86 0.98 -24.71
N LEU A 93 -1.09 -0.01 -23.83
CA LEU A 93 -1.97 -1.15 -24.10
C LEU A 93 -3.23 -1.15 -23.24
N ASP A 94 -3.10 -0.86 -21.95
CA ASP A 94 -4.19 -1.00 -20.98
C ASP A 94 -4.94 0.31 -20.73
N LEU A 95 -4.30 1.47 -20.99
CA LEU A 95 -4.84 2.82 -20.75
C LEU A 95 -5.19 3.55 -22.05
N GLU A 96 -5.53 2.79 -23.09
CA GLU A 96 -6.07 3.31 -24.35
C GLU A 96 -7.61 3.39 -24.33
N PRO A 97 -8.25 4.24 -25.15
CA PRO A 97 -9.72 4.33 -25.23
C PRO A 97 -10.41 3.01 -25.59
N THR A 98 -9.69 2.09 -26.25
CA THR A 98 -10.15 0.74 -26.61
C THR A 98 -9.44 -0.35 -25.79
N GLY A 99 -8.97 -0.02 -24.58
CA GLY A 99 -8.27 -0.95 -23.70
C GLY A 99 -9.02 -2.27 -23.52
N SER A 100 -8.27 -3.37 -23.41
CA SER A 100 -8.88 -4.69 -23.23
C SER A 100 -9.37 -4.88 -21.79
N PRO A 101 -10.47 -5.62 -21.57
CA PRO A 101 -10.86 -6.01 -20.22
C PRO A 101 -9.72 -6.77 -19.53
N MET A 102 -9.38 -6.39 -18.30
CA MET A 102 -8.35 -7.04 -17.51
C MET A 102 -8.95 -8.18 -16.70
N ASP A 103 -8.43 -9.39 -16.86
CA ASP A 103 -8.77 -10.55 -16.04
C ASP A 103 -7.86 -10.63 -14.81
N LEU A 104 -8.26 -9.93 -13.75
CA LEU A 104 -7.47 -9.80 -12.52
C LEU A 104 -7.22 -11.11 -11.77
N ASP A 105 -8.02 -12.16 -12.00
CA ASP A 105 -7.78 -13.46 -11.36
C ASP A 105 -6.71 -14.28 -12.10
N ASN A 106 -6.52 -14.04 -13.41
CA ASN A 106 -5.50 -14.71 -14.23
C ASN A 106 -4.21 -13.89 -14.38
N LEU A 107 -4.20 -12.62 -13.99
CA LEU A 107 -2.99 -11.79 -13.98
C LEU A 107 -2.15 -12.03 -12.73
N GLU A 108 -0.84 -12.10 -12.92
CA GLU A 108 0.12 -12.08 -11.81
C GLU A 108 0.16 -10.68 -11.19
N GLY A 109 0.03 -10.62 -9.87
CA GLY A 109 0.09 -9.39 -9.10
C GLY A 109 0.92 -9.52 -7.84
N VAL A 110 0.94 -8.43 -7.06
CA VAL A 110 1.60 -8.36 -5.77
C VAL A 110 0.57 -8.14 -4.68
N LEU A 111 0.53 -9.04 -3.70
CA LEU A 111 -0.22 -8.82 -2.47
C LEU A 111 0.66 -8.09 -1.47
N ARG A 112 0.27 -6.87 -1.08
CA ARG A 112 1.00 -6.02 -0.14
C ARG A 112 0.19 -5.76 1.12
N TRP A 113 0.85 -5.98 2.25
CA TRP A 113 0.42 -5.56 3.58
C TRP A 113 1.47 -4.64 4.20
N ALA A 114 1.01 -3.60 4.89
CA ALA A 114 1.85 -2.69 5.66
C ALA A 114 1.23 -2.45 7.03
N ASP A 115 2.04 -2.58 8.07
CA ASP A 115 1.65 -2.35 9.45
C ASP A 115 1.56 -0.85 9.77
N PHE A 116 0.95 -0.53 10.91
CA PHE A 116 0.94 0.82 11.45
C PHE A 116 2.38 1.25 11.83
N PRO A 117 2.84 2.45 11.41
CA PRO A 117 4.22 2.83 11.69
C PRO A 117 4.54 2.96 13.18
N ASP A 118 5.80 2.62 13.49
CA ASP A 118 6.34 2.72 14.84
C ASP A 118 6.30 4.18 15.33
N PRO A 119 6.18 4.42 16.63
CA PRO A 119 6.38 5.75 17.19
C PRO A 119 7.77 6.29 16.85
N PRO A 120 7.92 7.60 16.57
CA PRO A 120 9.22 8.19 16.30
C PRO A 120 10.11 8.17 17.55
N HIS A 121 11.12 7.30 17.57
CA HIS A 121 12.09 7.20 18.66
C HIS A 121 13.29 8.14 18.43
N GLY A 122 13.07 9.45 18.57
CA GLY A 122 14.12 10.48 18.46
C GLY A 122 14.56 10.83 17.03
N ARG A 123 14.04 10.14 16.01
CA ARG A 123 14.26 10.42 14.58
C ARG A 123 12.92 10.69 13.88
N PRO A 124 12.27 11.84 14.10
CA PRO A 124 10.88 12.08 13.70
C PRO A 124 10.63 12.10 12.18
N LEU A 125 11.69 12.22 11.38
CA LEU A 125 11.59 12.25 9.91
C LEU A 125 11.54 10.86 9.27
N ILE A 126 12.06 9.84 9.96
CA ILE A 126 12.06 8.47 9.44
C ILE A 126 10.76 7.81 9.87
N THR A 127 9.95 7.44 8.89
CA THR A 127 8.84 6.53 9.10
C THR A 127 9.37 5.12 8.95
N GLN A 128 9.05 4.25 9.91
CA GLN A 128 9.43 2.84 9.83
C GLN A 128 8.24 1.95 10.19
N ARG A 129 8.10 0.84 9.48
CA ARG A 129 7.01 -0.11 9.69
C ARG A 129 7.36 -1.48 9.16
N LYS A 130 6.63 -2.48 9.63
CA LYS A 130 6.68 -3.82 9.07
C LYS A 130 5.86 -3.91 7.78
N THR A 131 6.35 -4.67 6.80
CA THR A 131 5.65 -4.92 5.53
C THR A 131 5.79 -6.38 5.11
N VAL A 132 4.79 -6.89 4.39
CA VAL A 132 4.82 -8.18 3.70
C VAL A 132 4.39 -7.95 2.25
N GLU A 133 5.22 -8.38 1.31
CA GLU A 133 4.94 -8.33 -0.13
C GLU A 133 5.09 -9.73 -0.70
N ILE A 134 4.02 -10.25 -1.30
CA ILE A 134 3.99 -11.57 -1.92
C ILE A 134 3.84 -11.34 -3.42
N TRP A 135 4.93 -11.54 -4.16
CA TRP A 135 5.04 -11.29 -5.60
C TRP A 135 4.54 -12.47 -6.42
N GLU A 136 4.26 -12.22 -7.70
CA GLU A 136 3.90 -13.24 -8.70
C GLU A 136 2.72 -14.11 -8.23
N GLN A 137 1.69 -13.47 -7.66
CA GLN A 137 0.49 -14.15 -7.17
C GLN A 137 -0.67 -13.93 -8.14
N GLU A 138 -1.24 -15.02 -8.63
CA GLU A 138 -2.51 -15.03 -9.35
C GLU A 138 -3.69 -15.15 -8.38
N ASN A 139 -4.91 -14.97 -8.89
CA ASN A 139 -6.18 -15.16 -8.17
C ASN A 139 -6.33 -14.28 -6.92
N LEU A 140 -5.61 -13.15 -6.84
CA LEU A 140 -5.66 -12.27 -5.67
C LEU A 140 -7.07 -11.80 -5.31
N PRO A 141 -7.94 -11.36 -6.26
CA PRO A 141 -9.31 -10.97 -5.94
C PRO A 141 -10.10 -12.14 -5.35
N SER A 142 -9.97 -13.33 -5.92
CA SER A 142 -10.62 -14.55 -5.41
C SER A 142 -10.10 -14.95 -4.04
N ILE A 143 -8.78 -14.96 -3.81
CA ILE A 143 -8.17 -15.26 -2.50
C ILE A 143 -8.71 -14.32 -1.43
N LEU A 144 -8.77 -13.01 -1.73
CA LEU A 144 -9.24 -12.00 -0.78
C LEU A 144 -10.74 -12.17 -0.50
N ARG A 145 -11.56 -12.36 -1.54
CA ARG A 145 -13.00 -12.61 -1.41
C ARG A 145 -13.30 -13.85 -0.57
N ASP A 146 -12.60 -14.95 -0.83
CA ASP A 146 -12.77 -16.24 -0.13
C ASP A 146 -12.38 -16.16 1.36
N ASN A 147 -11.61 -15.14 1.74
CA ASN A 147 -11.23 -14.82 3.12
C ASN A 147 -12.02 -13.64 3.70
N ASN A 148 -13.18 -13.32 3.12
CA ASN A 148 -14.10 -12.26 3.56
C ASN A 148 -13.53 -10.83 3.51
N PHE A 149 -12.49 -10.59 2.71
CA PHE A 149 -12.09 -9.23 2.39
C PHE A 149 -13.06 -8.63 1.39
N ARG A 150 -13.38 -7.35 1.59
CA ARG A 150 -14.31 -6.59 0.75
C ARG A 150 -13.53 -5.59 -0.07
N PHE A 151 -13.75 -5.55 -1.38
CA PHE A 151 -13.19 -4.49 -2.21
C PHE A 151 -13.70 -3.13 -1.70
N LYS A 152 -12.79 -2.17 -1.58
CA LYS A 152 -13.06 -0.82 -1.09
C LYS A 152 -12.98 0.20 -2.22
N THR A 153 -11.87 0.23 -2.92
CA THR A 153 -11.60 1.18 -4.00
C THR A 153 -10.37 0.76 -4.79
N GLU A 154 -10.11 1.45 -5.90
CA GLU A 154 -8.91 1.29 -6.71
C GLU A 154 -8.36 2.64 -7.18
N VAL A 155 -7.05 2.71 -7.39
CA VAL A 155 -6.35 3.88 -7.95
C VAL A 155 -5.25 3.38 -8.89
N LEU A 156 -4.69 4.28 -9.68
CA LEU A 156 -3.40 4.06 -10.34
C LEU A 156 -2.30 4.75 -9.52
N GLU A 157 -1.16 4.09 -9.38
CA GLU A 157 0.06 4.63 -8.79
C GLU A 157 1.09 4.75 -9.91
N GLU A 158 1.43 5.98 -10.30
CA GLU A 158 2.52 6.25 -11.23
C GLU A 158 3.80 6.47 -10.43
N SER A 159 4.87 5.76 -10.76
CA SER A 159 6.12 5.75 -10.03
C SER A 159 7.34 5.82 -10.94
N TYR A 160 8.37 6.54 -10.48
CA TYR A 160 9.71 6.58 -11.08
C TYR A 160 10.73 6.14 -10.03
N TYR A 161 11.47 5.08 -10.34
CA TYR A 161 12.43 4.46 -9.43
C TYR A 161 13.87 4.80 -9.80
N PHE A 162 14.67 5.06 -8.77
CA PHE A 162 16.11 5.26 -8.83
C PHE A 162 16.77 4.45 -7.72
N PHE A 163 18.00 4.00 -7.96
CA PHE A 163 18.73 3.15 -7.02
C PHE A 163 20.15 3.67 -6.85
N ARG A 164 20.59 3.80 -5.60
CA ARG A 164 22.00 4.09 -5.27
C ARG A 164 22.43 3.20 -4.12
N GLY A 165 23.28 2.23 -4.43
CA GLY A 165 23.62 1.16 -3.50
C GLY A 165 22.38 0.36 -3.12
N ASP A 166 22.04 0.35 -1.84
CA ASP A 166 20.90 -0.35 -1.27
C ASP A 166 19.75 0.57 -0.87
N VAL A 167 19.86 1.87 -1.16
CA VAL A 167 18.80 2.88 -1.00
C VAL A 167 18.01 3.03 -2.30
N LYS A 168 16.69 3.00 -2.18
CA LYS A 168 15.76 3.18 -3.29
C LYS A 168 15.10 4.55 -3.19
N PHE A 169 15.08 5.30 -4.27
CA PHE A 169 14.36 6.55 -4.39
C PHE A 169 13.15 6.29 -5.28
N ARG A 170 11.98 6.75 -4.85
CA ARG A 170 10.75 6.62 -5.60
C ARG A 170 10.04 7.97 -5.62
N LEU A 171 9.87 8.54 -6.79
CA LEU A 171 8.88 9.59 -7.02
C LEU A 171 7.57 8.91 -7.37
N LEU A 172 6.48 9.23 -6.67
CA LEU A 172 5.17 8.66 -6.97
C LEU A 172 4.05 9.69 -6.87
N ARG A 173 2.98 9.44 -7.62
CA ARG A 173 1.68 10.09 -7.42
C ARG A 173 0.56 9.08 -7.58
N HIS A 174 -0.55 9.36 -6.92
CA HIS A 174 -1.77 8.58 -7.07
C HIS A 174 -2.71 9.27 -8.04
N LEU A 175 -3.39 8.48 -8.84
CA LEU A 175 -4.28 8.91 -9.89
C LEU A 175 -5.64 8.20 -9.74
N PHE A 176 -6.73 8.95 -9.87
CA PHE A 176 -8.06 8.40 -9.85
C PHE A 176 -8.36 7.67 -11.16
N THR A 177 -8.93 6.48 -11.05
CA THR A 177 -9.43 5.69 -12.19
C THR A 177 -10.90 5.97 -12.50
N ARG A 178 -11.59 6.71 -11.63
CA ARG A 178 -13.00 7.08 -11.73
C ARG A 178 -13.20 8.51 -11.22
N GLY A 179 -14.43 9.03 -11.30
CA GLY A 179 -14.75 10.33 -10.71
C GLY A 179 -14.58 10.32 -9.18
N ILE A 180 -14.31 11.49 -8.58
CA ILE A 180 -14.07 11.61 -7.13
C ILE A 180 -15.27 11.15 -6.28
N GLU A 181 -16.47 11.27 -6.82
CA GLU A 181 -17.73 10.76 -6.25
C GLU A 181 -17.71 9.25 -6.02
N ASP A 182 -16.94 8.51 -6.83
CA ASP A 182 -16.73 7.07 -6.71
C ASP A 182 -15.71 6.70 -5.64
N TYR A 183 -15.20 7.66 -4.84
CA TYR A 183 -14.27 7.44 -3.73
C TYR A 183 -14.90 7.75 -2.35
N THR A 184 -16.23 7.74 -2.27
CA THR A 184 -16.97 7.88 -1.01
C THR A 184 -16.77 6.68 -0.06
N PRO A 185 -16.78 6.87 1.28
CA PRO A 185 -16.63 5.79 2.26
C PRO A 185 -17.69 4.69 2.10
N LEU A 186 -17.32 3.45 2.44
CA LEU A 186 -18.18 2.28 2.24
C LEU A 186 -19.50 2.39 3.02
N GLU A 187 -19.47 3.05 4.18
CA GLU A 187 -20.63 3.29 5.04
C GLU A 187 -21.68 4.18 4.37
N ALA A 188 -21.24 5.10 3.51
CA ALA A 188 -22.11 6.03 2.81
C ALA A 188 -22.82 5.40 1.60
N ARG A 189 -22.39 4.22 1.14
CA ARG A 189 -22.88 3.57 -0.10
C ARG A 189 -24.07 2.63 0.09
N GLY A 190 -24.75 2.68 1.23
CA GLY A 190 -26.02 1.96 1.43
C GLY A 190 -25.97 0.44 1.21
N GLY A 191 -24.79 -0.19 1.34
CA GLY A 191 -24.61 -1.63 1.20
C GLY A 191 -24.30 -2.14 -0.21
N GLN A 192 -24.22 -1.28 -1.24
CA GLN A 192 -23.66 -1.68 -2.53
C GLN A 192 -22.14 -1.92 -2.39
N GLN A 193 -21.72 -3.17 -2.55
CA GLN A 193 -20.29 -3.49 -2.61
C GLN A 193 -19.73 -3.03 -3.95
N PRO A 194 -18.72 -2.15 -3.96
CA PRO A 194 -18.04 -1.79 -5.19
C PRO A 194 -17.34 -3.06 -5.75
N THR A 195 -17.15 -3.08 -7.06
CA THR A 195 -16.33 -4.08 -7.75
C THR A 195 -15.17 -3.38 -8.46
N PRO A 196 -14.01 -4.05 -8.60
CA PRO A 196 -12.93 -3.56 -9.46
C PRO A 196 -13.43 -3.30 -10.88
N ALA A 197 -12.93 -2.26 -11.53
CA ALA A 197 -13.31 -1.96 -12.91
C ALA A 197 -12.83 -3.09 -13.84
N THR A 198 -13.65 -3.49 -14.80
CA THR A 198 -13.21 -4.49 -15.78
C THR A 198 -12.23 -3.89 -16.79
N MET A 199 -12.32 -2.58 -17.03
CA MET A 199 -11.50 -1.83 -17.98
C MET A 199 -11.05 -0.53 -17.32
N LEU A 200 -9.83 -0.09 -17.61
CA LEU A 200 -9.30 1.17 -17.11
C LEU A 200 -9.68 2.33 -18.05
N PRO A 201 -9.82 3.56 -17.52
CA PRO A 201 -10.01 4.74 -18.38
C PRO A 201 -8.76 5.00 -19.23
N ALA A 202 -8.95 5.71 -20.34
CA ALA A 202 -7.84 6.18 -21.14
C ALA A 202 -6.93 7.13 -20.33
N TRP A 203 -5.62 7.16 -20.63
CA TRP A 203 -4.64 7.95 -19.89
C TRP A 203 -5.03 9.43 -19.76
N GLU A 204 -5.54 10.03 -20.83
CA GLU A 204 -5.97 11.44 -20.88
C GLU A 204 -7.19 11.74 -19.99
N ALA A 205 -7.97 10.74 -19.61
CA ALA A 205 -9.13 10.88 -18.72
C ALA A 205 -8.78 10.70 -17.24
N ILE A 206 -7.54 10.29 -16.93
CA ILE A 206 -7.07 10.06 -15.58
C ILE A 206 -6.73 11.39 -14.91
N THR A 207 -7.08 11.52 -13.63
CA THR A 207 -6.85 12.76 -12.87
C THR A 207 -6.01 12.50 -11.61
N PRO A 208 -5.08 13.40 -11.24
CA PRO A 208 -4.34 13.27 -9.99
C PRO A 208 -5.23 13.33 -8.75
N VAL A 209 -4.91 12.49 -7.76
CA VAL A 209 -5.60 12.49 -6.45
C VAL A 209 -5.28 13.77 -5.67
N ASP A 210 -4.03 14.23 -5.74
CA ASP A 210 -3.65 15.53 -5.18
C ASP A 210 -4.07 16.64 -6.14
N SER A 211 -4.96 17.52 -5.69
CA SER A 211 -5.37 18.72 -6.43
C SER A 211 -4.20 19.66 -6.78
N GLN A 212 -3.12 19.63 -6.02
CA GLN A 212 -1.88 20.38 -6.28
C GLN A 212 -0.93 19.64 -7.23
N LYS A 213 -1.28 18.42 -7.66
CA LYS A 213 -0.52 17.56 -8.57
C LYS A 213 0.90 17.25 -8.10
N ARG A 214 1.15 17.33 -6.80
CA ARG A 214 2.48 17.10 -6.22
C ARG A 214 2.87 15.63 -6.34
N TRP A 215 4.18 15.44 -6.47
CA TRP A 215 4.85 14.16 -6.40
C TRP A 215 5.38 13.92 -5.00
N PHE A 216 5.26 12.70 -4.53
CA PHE A 216 5.85 12.25 -3.27
C PHE A 216 7.20 11.62 -3.57
N LEU A 217 8.28 12.22 -3.07
CA LEU A 217 9.60 11.59 -3.05
C LEU A 217 9.72 10.75 -1.78
N LEU A 218 9.86 9.44 -1.97
CA LEU A 218 10.17 8.48 -0.92
C LEU A 218 11.62 8.00 -1.08
N VAL A 219 12.41 8.16 -0.02
CA VAL A 219 13.76 7.59 0.06
C VAL A 219 13.70 6.43 1.03
N GLU A 220 13.82 5.22 0.50
CA GLU A 220 13.44 3.98 1.16
C GLU A 220 14.64 3.05 1.38
N ARG A 221 14.62 2.36 2.52
CA ARG A 221 15.50 1.24 2.83
C ARG A 221 14.70 0.08 3.39
N HIS A 222 14.97 -1.12 2.86
CA HIS A 222 14.30 -2.36 3.27
C HIS A 222 15.26 -3.27 4.03
N VAL A 223 14.89 -3.64 5.25
CA VAL A 223 15.65 -4.54 6.13
C VAL A 223 14.94 -5.89 6.19
N VAL A 224 15.59 -6.94 5.66
CA VAL A 224 15.03 -8.30 5.63
C VAL A 224 14.97 -8.91 7.03
N GLN A 225 16.06 -8.77 7.81
CA GLN A 225 16.16 -9.23 9.19
C GLN A 225 15.59 -8.20 10.16
N ASP A 226 14.27 -8.06 10.15
CA ASP A 226 13.54 -7.06 10.97
C ASP A 226 13.59 -7.32 12.49
N ASN A 227 14.14 -8.45 12.90
CA ASN A 227 14.42 -8.79 14.30
C ASN A 227 15.81 -8.36 14.78
N ASN A 228 16.67 -7.84 13.88
CA ASN A 228 18.02 -7.39 14.22
C ASN A 228 18.04 -5.86 14.40
N PRO A 229 18.10 -5.34 15.64
CA PRO A 229 18.06 -3.90 15.90
C PRO A 229 19.28 -3.14 15.34
N ASP A 230 20.43 -3.80 15.18
CA ASP A 230 21.63 -3.15 14.64
C ASP A 230 21.51 -2.90 13.14
N GLU A 231 20.89 -3.81 12.39
CA GLU A 231 20.58 -3.59 10.96
C GLU A 231 19.56 -2.47 10.77
N ILE A 232 18.55 -2.38 11.64
CA ILE A 232 17.60 -1.25 11.64
C ILE A 232 18.33 0.06 11.89
N ARG A 233 19.20 0.13 12.91
CA ARG A 233 19.98 1.35 13.22
C ARG A 233 20.86 1.76 12.04
N LYS A 234 21.54 0.80 11.40
CA LYS A 234 22.36 1.04 10.22
C LYS A 234 21.54 1.61 9.06
N ALA A 235 20.36 1.04 8.79
CA ALA A 235 19.45 1.55 7.77
C ALA A 235 18.99 2.99 8.08
N GLN A 236 18.68 3.29 9.35
CA GLN A 236 18.32 4.64 9.77
C GLN A 236 19.49 5.63 9.60
N ASP A 237 20.71 5.25 9.99
CA ASP A 237 21.90 6.11 9.87
C ASP A 237 22.19 6.41 8.39
N GLN A 238 22.03 5.42 7.53
CA GLN A 238 22.19 5.58 6.09
C GLN A 238 21.15 6.53 5.49
N LEU A 239 19.87 6.40 5.87
CA LEU A 239 18.83 7.32 5.41
C LEU A 239 19.12 8.76 5.87
N LEU A 240 19.63 8.96 7.09
CA LEU A 240 20.03 10.29 7.55
C LEU A 240 21.24 10.84 6.81
N ALA A 241 22.21 10.01 6.45
CA ALA A 241 23.34 10.42 5.63
C ALA A 241 22.88 10.86 4.23
N VAL A 242 22.02 10.06 3.57
CA VAL A 242 21.43 10.42 2.27
C VAL A 242 20.60 11.70 2.38
N ARG A 243 19.83 11.88 3.45
CA ARG A 243 19.09 13.12 3.70
C ARG A 243 20.03 14.33 3.73
N ALA A 244 21.16 14.23 4.41
CA ALA A 244 22.14 15.31 4.51
C ALA A 244 22.76 15.64 3.13
N GLU A 245 22.99 14.64 2.29
CA GLU A 245 23.45 14.86 0.91
C GLU A 245 22.39 15.53 0.02
N LEU A 246 21.12 15.29 0.31
CA LEU A 246 19.97 15.87 -0.41
C LEU A 246 19.51 17.22 0.16
N GLU A 247 20.20 17.73 1.19
CA GLU A 247 19.84 18.99 1.82
C GLU A 247 19.96 20.15 0.82
N GLY A 248 18.95 21.01 0.79
CA GLY A 248 18.85 22.11 -0.17
C GLY A 248 18.23 21.73 -1.52
N ALA A 249 18.25 20.44 -1.91
CA ALA A 249 17.55 19.95 -3.10
C ALA A 249 16.11 19.54 -2.79
N PHE A 250 15.89 18.87 -1.65
CA PHE A 250 14.56 18.40 -1.23
C PHE A 250 14.26 18.75 0.22
N GLU A 251 13.03 19.19 0.49
CA GLU A 251 12.56 19.48 1.85
C GLU A 251 11.88 18.24 2.46
N PHE A 252 12.62 17.48 3.26
CA PHE A 252 12.09 16.33 3.97
C PHE A 252 11.23 16.73 5.17
N ARG A 253 10.03 16.15 5.26
CA ARG A 253 9.04 16.48 6.29
C ARG A 253 8.65 15.26 7.12
N ALA A 254 8.35 15.50 8.39
CA ALA A 254 7.73 14.50 9.24
C ALA A 254 6.25 14.37 8.84
N ILE A 255 5.83 13.16 8.50
CA ILE A 255 4.42 12.85 8.22
C ILE A 255 3.84 12.16 9.44
N ASP A 256 2.63 12.57 9.85
CA ASP A 256 1.92 11.87 10.94
C ASP A 256 1.71 10.41 10.54
N ARG A 257 2.23 9.49 11.34
CA ARG A 257 2.10 8.04 11.12
C ARG A 257 0.65 7.57 10.92
N LYS A 258 -0.34 8.30 11.43
CA LYS A 258 -1.77 8.01 11.22
C LYS A 258 -2.18 8.06 9.75
N VAL A 259 -1.48 8.83 8.91
CA VAL A 259 -1.70 8.86 7.46
C VAL A 259 -1.42 7.49 6.82
N HIS A 260 -0.56 6.68 7.44
CA HIS A 260 -0.20 5.34 6.99
C HIS A 260 -0.93 4.23 7.77
N ASP A 261 -1.92 4.57 8.60
CA ASP A 261 -2.68 3.57 9.37
C ASP A 261 -3.64 2.80 8.47
N THR A 262 -3.34 1.52 8.27
CA THR A 262 -4.17 0.60 7.47
C THR A 262 -5.19 -0.15 8.33
N ARG A 263 -5.17 0.02 9.66
CA ARG A 263 -6.04 -0.74 10.57
C ARG A 263 -7.48 -0.28 10.46
N ILE A 264 -8.38 -1.24 10.50
CA ILE A 264 -9.82 -0.99 10.55
C ILE A 264 -10.21 -0.92 12.02
N ALA A 265 -10.83 0.20 12.41
CA ALA A 265 -11.38 0.34 13.75
C ALA A 265 -12.39 -0.80 13.99
N GLN A 266 -12.19 -1.57 15.06
CA GLN A 266 -13.17 -2.55 15.45
C GLN A 266 -14.46 -1.80 15.79
N GLN A 267 -15.55 -2.12 15.09
CA GLN A 267 -16.86 -1.69 15.54
C GLN A 267 -17.03 -2.22 16.95
N GLN A 268 -17.15 -1.32 17.94
CA GLN A 268 -17.57 -1.73 19.26
C GLN A 268 -18.90 -2.45 19.06
N GLN A 269 -18.93 -3.76 19.32
CA GLN A 269 -20.19 -4.46 19.46
C GLN A 269 -20.95 -3.65 20.51
N GLY A 270 -22.05 -3.02 20.07
CA GLY A 270 -22.89 -2.26 20.99
C GLY A 270 -23.11 -3.13 22.20
N ILE A 271 -22.73 -2.63 23.37
CA ILE A 271 -22.96 -3.31 24.64
C ILE A 271 -24.44 -3.68 24.60
N GLN A 272 -24.76 -4.96 24.40
CA GLN A 272 -26.12 -5.44 24.61
C GLN A 272 -26.40 -5.10 26.06
N ALA A 273 -27.25 -4.11 26.30
CA ALA A 273 -27.66 -3.73 27.64
C ALA A 273 -28.15 -5.02 28.31
N LEU A 274 -27.39 -5.49 29.31
CA LEU A 274 -27.82 -6.61 30.14
C LEU A 274 -29.23 -6.28 30.63
N PRO A 275 -30.19 -7.22 30.56
CA PRO A 275 -31.56 -6.94 30.94
C PRO A 275 -31.60 -6.48 32.40
N GLN A 276 -31.79 -5.17 32.60
CA GLN A 276 -32.01 -4.57 33.91
C GLN A 276 -33.44 -4.90 34.35
N LYS A 277 -33.63 -6.10 34.92
CA LYS A 277 -34.60 -6.47 35.97
C LYS A 277 -34.91 -7.97 35.87
N VAL A 278 -34.35 -8.73 36.80
CA VAL A 278 -34.94 -10.01 37.20
C VAL A 278 -36.08 -9.69 38.16
N MET A 279 -37.32 -9.84 37.71
CA MET A 279 -38.48 -9.84 38.59
C MET A 279 -38.47 -11.16 39.37
N LEU A 280 -37.93 -11.14 40.59
CA LEU A 280 -38.15 -12.22 41.54
C LEU A 280 -39.62 -12.17 41.97
N GLY A 281 -40.41 -13.11 41.48
CA GLY A 281 -41.78 -13.31 41.91
C GLY A 281 -41.83 -13.55 43.42
N LYS A 282 -42.66 -12.79 44.13
CA LYS A 282 -43.05 -13.11 45.50
C LYS A 282 -44.16 -14.15 45.44
N THR A 283 -43.92 -15.32 46.01
CA THR A 283 -44.96 -16.17 46.62
C THR A 283 -44.88 -16.00 48.12
#